data_AF-A0A4Y6V283-F1
#
_entry.id   AF-A0A4Y6V283-F1
#
_cell.length_a   1.000
_cell.length_b   1.000
_cell.length_c   1.000
_cell.angle_alpha   90.00
_cell.angle_beta   90.00
_cell.angle_gamma   90.00
#
_symmetry.space_group_name_H-M   'P 1'
#
loop_
_entity.id
_entity.type
_entity.pdbx_description
1 polymer ?
#
loop_
_entity_poly.entity_id
_entity_poly.type
_entity_poly.pdbx_seq_one_letter_code
_entity_poly.pdbx_strand_id
1 'polypeptide(L)'
;MAVVRVVMMQRDEGAALLRWLMHYTVLFSPQNITIFDNGSEDPYTLSILKEAARLGVCVRYDLNTPHDFQHKGAHFTNVFLDWDQRGGYDFGLPVDCDEILGVFTPGGLSFLPDDINGAFQTLKISGQSGGFRIQSSLFNVPGASGWYSPVDSFHKGFVSAQIKAMCDNGHHEPKSSLNNDIFGTCFTYLHEHNVDYDTWRFRLKRKLRGLVDGDDPVELRRYLQTESVEGAHAAESLLLSEKEYHSRYDDSLRLYVGDRTTEKIVLEGPSLPPTFWDGDAYRARHTDVATSYELGSLQHYLRHGFKEGRPLR
;
A
#
# COMPACT_ATOMS: atom_id res chain seq x y z
N MET A 1 22.15 9.40 -1.64
CA MET A 1 20.92 8.59 -1.61
C MET A 1 20.07 9.07 -0.46
N ALA A 2 18.75 9.13 -0.63
CA ALA A 2 17.84 9.44 0.46
C ALA A 2 17.87 8.31 1.50
N VAL A 3 17.82 8.67 2.77
CA VAL A 3 17.77 7.73 3.89
C VAL A 3 16.31 7.57 4.29
N VAL A 4 15.70 6.48 3.85
CA VAL A 4 14.32 6.13 4.19
C VAL A 4 14.33 5.19 5.39
N ARG A 5 13.49 5.48 6.39
CA ARG A 5 13.21 4.58 7.51
C ARG A 5 11.80 4.03 7.40
N VAL A 6 11.66 2.72 7.61
CA VAL A 6 10.40 1.98 7.43
C VAL A 6 9.91 1.47 8.76
N VAL A 7 8.60 1.59 8.99
CA VAL A 7 7.93 1.03 10.17
C VAL A 7 6.72 0.19 9.75
N MET A 8 6.61 -1.01 10.33
CA MET A 8 5.51 -1.94 10.11
C MET A 8 5.07 -2.55 11.44
N MET A 9 3.79 -2.88 11.56
CA MET A 9 3.24 -3.69 12.63
C MET A 9 2.52 -4.87 12.00
N GLN A 10 2.80 -6.09 12.46
CA GLN A 10 2.28 -7.32 11.86
C GLN A 10 1.93 -8.36 12.94
N ARG A 11 1.09 -9.33 12.58
CA ARG A 11 0.82 -10.52 13.40
C ARG A 11 0.51 -11.72 12.51
N ASP A 12 1.23 -12.82 12.69
CA ASP A 12 0.98 -14.12 12.04
C ASP A 12 0.93 -14.04 10.50
N GLU A 13 1.80 -13.25 9.88
CA GLU A 13 1.78 -12.99 8.43
C GLU A 13 2.50 -14.06 7.58
N GLY A 14 3.28 -14.93 8.22
CA GLY A 14 3.94 -16.07 7.58
C GLY A 14 4.74 -15.69 6.33
N ALA A 15 4.38 -16.30 5.19
CA ALA A 15 5.07 -16.07 3.92
C ALA A 15 4.93 -14.63 3.39
N ALA A 16 3.88 -13.90 3.77
CA ALA A 16 3.72 -12.49 3.38
C ALA A 16 4.84 -11.63 4.01
N LEU A 17 5.19 -11.89 5.27
CA LEU A 17 6.31 -11.23 5.95
C LEU A 17 7.65 -11.51 5.26
N LEU A 18 7.88 -12.75 4.84
CA LEU A 18 9.10 -13.09 4.10
C LEU A 18 9.20 -12.30 2.80
N ARG A 19 8.11 -12.24 2.02
CA ARG A 19 8.06 -11.47 0.77
C ARG A 19 8.31 -9.98 1.01
N TRP A 20 7.68 -9.42 2.06
CA TRP A 20 7.86 -8.03 2.46
C TRP A 20 9.32 -7.74 2.81
N LEU A 21 9.94 -8.56 3.67
CA LEU A 21 11.36 -8.42 4.04
C LEU A 21 12.26 -8.49 2.80
N MET A 22 12.09 -9.49 1.94
CA MET A 22 12.86 -9.66 0.70
C MET A 22 12.74 -8.48 -0.27
N HIS A 23 11.70 -7.66 -0.13
CA HIS A 23 11.55 -6.44 -0.90
C HIS A 23 12.22 -5.26 -0.18
N TYR A 24 11.81 -4.96 1.05
CA TYR A 24 12.26 -3.74 1.75
C TYR A 24 13.72 -3.80 2.20
N THR A 25 14.31 -4.96 2.49
CA THR A 25 15.75 -5.06 2.83
C THR A 25 16.66 -4.92 1.62
N VAL A 26 16.11 -5.05 0.39
CA VAL A 26 16.85 -4.76 -0.85
C VAL A 26 16.78 -3.27 -1.17
N LEU A 27 15.66 -2.62 -0.84
CA LEU A 27 15.48 -1.18 -1.04
C LEU A 27 16.26 -0.36 -0.02
N PHE A 28 16.21 -0.77 1.25
CA PHE A 28 16.70 0.00 2.38
C PHE A 28 17.61 -0.84 3.27
N SER A 29 18.59 -0.18 3.87
CA SER A 29 19.46 -0.79 4.88
C SER A 29 18.60 -1.44 5.99
N PRO A 30 18.90 -2.69 6.42
CA PRO A 30 18.14 -3.36 7.47
C PRO A 30 18.01 -2.54 8.76
N GLN A 31 19.04 -1.75 9.10
CA GLN A 31 19.07 -0.88 10.28
C GLN A 31 18.03 0.26 10.23
N ASN A 32 17.50 0.55 9.04
CA ASN A 32 16.44 1.54 8.85
C ASN A 32 15.03 0.93 8.92
N ILE A 33 14.90 -0.37 9.15
CA ILE A 33 13.61 -1.07 9.21
C ILE A 33 13.28 -1.38 10.67
N THR A 34 12.07 -0.99 11.08
CA THR A 34 11.49 -1.34 12.38
C THR A 34 10.22 -2.16 12.19
N ILE A 35 10.14 -3.31 12.85
CA ILE A 35 8.98 -4.20 12.81
C ILE A 35 8.47 -4.39 14.24
N PHE A 36 7.20 -4.07 14.47
CA PHE A 36 6.47 -4.46 15.67
C PHE A 36 5.77 -5.79 15.42
N ASP A 37 6.14 -6.81 16.19
CA ASP A 37 5.40 -8.05 16.28
C ASP A 37 4.24 -7.89 17.27
N ASN A 38 3.01 -7.86 16.77
CA ASN A 38 1.80 -7.67 17.56
C ASN A 38 1.30 -8.99 18.16
N GLY A 39 2.21 -9.75 18.77
CA GLY A 39 1.91 -11.01 19.45
C GLY A 39 1.65 -12.17 18.50
N SER A 40 2.58 -12.43 17.58
CA SER A 40 2.49 -13.62 16.72
C SER A 40 2.65 -14.91 17.53
N GLU A 41 1.88 -15.92 17.15
CA GLU A 41 1.96 -17.29 17.66
C GLU A 41 2.40 -18.28 16.57
N ASP A 42 2.30 -17.89 15.29
CA ASP A 42 2.76 -18.69 14.16
C ASP A 42 4.28 -18.92 14.24
N PRO A 43 4.74 -20.19 14.40
CA PRO A 43 6.16 -20.51 14.50
C PRO A 43 6.97 -20.05 13.28
N TYR A 44 6.36 -20.04 12.09
CA TYR A 44 7.03 -19.62 10.87
C TYR A 44 7.31 -18.12 10.88
N THR A 45 6.30 -17.30 11.18
CA THR A 45 6.44 -15.84 11.40
C THR A 45 7.51 -15.53 12.44
N LEU A 46 7.46 -16.19 13.60
CA LEU A 46 8.44 -16.00 14.66
C LEU A 46 9.88 -16.36 14.23
N SER A 47 10.05 -17.38 13.38
CA SER A 47 11.35 -17.73 12.83
C SER A 47 11.89 -16.66 11.87
N ILE A 48 11.03 -16.09 11.03
CA ILE A 48 11.38 -15.03 10.07
C ILE A 48 11.82 -13.76 10.81
N LEU A 49 11.10 -13.38 11.86
CA LEU A 49 11.45 -12.22 12.69
C LEU A 49 12.82 -12.38 13.37
N LYS A 50 13.14 -13.58 13.88
CA LYS A 50 14.46 -13.87 14.46
C LYS A 50 15.58 -13.70 13.44
N GLU A 51 15.34 -14.12 12.20
CA GLU A 51 16.33 -13.96 11.13
C GLU A 51 16.46 -12.50 10.67
N ALA A 52 15.34 -11.78 10.54
CA ALA A 52 15.36 -10.35 10.26
C ALA A 52 16.17 -9.56 11.30
N ALA A 53 16.00 -9.88 12.58
CA ALA A 53 16.78 -9.29 13.66
C ALA A 53 18.29 -9.54 13.52
N ARG A 54 18.70 -10.75 13.08
CA ARG A 54 20.11 -11.06 12.80
C ARG A 54 20.69 -10.26 11.64
N LEU A 55 19.86 -9.88 10.66
CA LEU A 55 20.25 -9.01 9.56
C LEU A 55 20.35 -7.53 9.96
N GLY A 56 19.94 -7.18 11.19
CA GLY A 56 19.99 -5.82 11.71
C GLY A 56 18.67 -5.06 11.65
N VAL A 57 17.56 -5.72 11.29
CA VAL A 57 16.21 -5.15 11.42
C VAL A 57 15.88 -4.98 12.91
N CYS A 58 15.32 -3.83 13.28
CA CYS A 58 14.84 -3.59 14.63
C CYS A 58 13.49 -4.29 14.83
N VAL A 59 13.49 -5.46 15.47
CA VAL A 59 12.25 -6.19 15.81
C VAL A 59 11.85 -5.90 17.26
N ARG A 60 10.63 -5.42 17.45
CA ARG A 60 10.04 -5.04 18.73
C ARG A 60 8.85 -5.94 19.07
N TYR A 61 8.77 -6.35 20.34
CA TYR A 61 7.77 -7.28 20.86
C TYR A 61 6.91 -6.66 21.98
N ASP A 62 7.08 -5.35 22.22
CA ASP A 62 6.50 -4.65 23.37
C ASP A 62 5.13 -4.02 23.09
N LEU A 63 4.63 -4.12 21.86
CA LEU A 63 3.30 -3.67 21.42
C LEU A 63 2.51 -4.86 20.87
N ASN A 64 2.11 -5.79 21.74
CA ASN A 64 1.66 -7.13 21.38
C ASN A 64 0.18 -7.43 21.69
N THR A 65 -0.63 -6.40 21.94
CA THR A 65 -2.06 -6.57 22.23
C THR A 65 -2.95 -6.12 21.07
N PRO A 66 -4.20 -6.61 20.97
CA PRO A 66 -5.17 -6.09 20.01
C PRO A 66 -5.42 -4.58 20.16
N HIS A 67 -5.36 -4.07 21.39
CA HIS A 67 -5.46 -2.64 21.68
C HIS A 67 -4.32 -1.85 21.02
N ASP A 68 -3.09 -2.38 21.03
CA ASP A 68 -1.96 -1.74 20.35
C ASP A 68 -2.17 -1.67 18.84
N PHE A 69 -2.71 -2.72 18.24
CA PHE A 69 -3.02 -2.73 16.81
C PHE A 69 -4.06 -1.68 16.44
N GLN A 70 -5.11 -1.54 17.25
CA GLN A 70 -6.13 -0.50 17.09
C GLN A 70 -5.60 0.93 17.29
N HIS A 71 -4.43 1.09 17.90
CA HIS A 71 -3.77 2.38 18.12
C HIS A 71 -2.43 2.49 17.38
N LYS A 72 -2.21 1.66 16.35
CA LYS A 72 -0.91 1.59 15.65
C LYS A 72 -0.46 2.93 15.07
N GLY A 73 -1.38 3.80 14.63
CA GLY A 73 -1.06 5.14 14.13
C GLY A 73 -0.42 6.03 15.20
N ALA A 74 -0.89 5.95 16.45
CA ALA A 74 -0.29 6.66 17.58
C ALA A 74 1.10 6.11 17.93
N HIS A 75 1.27 4.78 17.85
CA HIS A 75 2.58 4.14 18.05
C HIS A 75 3.59 4.54 16.98
N PHE A 76 3.18 4.60 15.71
CA PHE A 76 4.05 5.04 14.61
C PHE A 76 4.37 6.53 14.70
N THR A 77 3.42 7.34 15.14
CA THR A 77 3.65 8.76 15.48
C THR A 77 4.78 8.90 16.50
N ASN A 78 4.74 8.11 17.58
CA ASN A 78 5.82 8.13 18.59
C ASN A 78 7.17 7.69 18.03
N VAL A 79 7.18 6.70 17.12
CA VAL A 79 8.41 6.27 16.41
C VAL A 79 8.98 7.41 15.57
N PHE A 80 8.16 8.12 14.80
CA PHE A 80 8.64 9.25 13.99
C PHE A 80 9.15 10.40 14.85
N LEU A 81 8.48 10.72 15.97
CA LEU A 81 8.95 11.74 16.90
C LEU A 81 10.31 11.39 17.51
N ASP A 82 10.53 10.12 17.84
CA ASP A 82 11.83 9.64 18.32
C ASP A 82 12.90 9.67 17.21
N TRP A 83 12.56 9.31 15.97
CA TRP A 83 13.49 9.45 14.84
C TRP A 83 13.85 10.91 14.56
N ASP A 84 12.90 11.83 14.68
CA ASP A 84 13.12 13.28 14.55
C ASP A 84 14.14 13.78 15.58
N GLN A 85 14.07 13.30 16.83
CA GLN A 85 15.00 13.67 17.89
C GLN A 85 16.42 13.17 17.63
N ARG A 86 16.56 11.95 17.09
CA ARG A 86 17.87 11.35 16.77
C ARG A 86 18.46 11.87 15.46
N GLY A 87 17.61 12.32 14.55
CA GLY A 87 17.98 12.70 13.18
C GLY A 87 18.50 11.51 12.35
N GLY A 88 19.12 11.85 11.21
CA GLY A 88 19.78 10.87 10.34
C GLY A 88 18.86 10.08 9.42
N TYR A 89 17.72 10.66 9.05
CA TYR A 89 16.85 10.14 7.99
C TYR A 89 16.21 11.28 7.20
N ASP A 90 15.73 10.99 5.99
CA ASP A 90 15.05 11.96 5.12
C ASP A 90 13.54 11.70 5.06
N PHE A 91 13.11 10.43 5.08
CA PHE A 91 11.70 10.04 4.98
C PHE A 91 11.32 8.91 5.94
N GLY A 92 10.16 9.04 6.59
CA GLY A 92 9.54 8.00 7.42
C GLY A 92 8.36 7.36 6.69
N LEU A 93 8.45 6.06 6.45
CA LEU A 93 7.54 5.29 5.61
C LEU A 93 6.79 4.24 6.46
N PRO A 94 5.52 4.46 6.82
CA PRO A 94 4.67 3.43 7.41
C PRO A 94 4.15 2.50 6.31
N VAL A 95 4.19 1.18 6.53
CA VAL A 95 3.81 0.17 5.54
C VAL A 95 3.11 -1.01 6.21
N ASP A 96 2.06 -1.53 5.58
CA ASP A 96 1.43 -2.80 5.97
C ASP A 96 2.14 -4.02 5.33
N CYS A 97 2.01 -5.20 5.94
CA CYS A 97 2.76 -6.39 5.50
C CYS A 97 2.37 -6.88 4.09
N ASP A 98 1.19 -6.51 3.61
CA ASP A 98 0.64 -6.86 2.30
C ASP A 98 0.96 -5.82 1.20
N GLU A 99 1.76 -4.79 1.50
CA GLU A 99 2.08 -3.69 0.59
C GLU A 99 3.54 -3.76 0.08
N ILE A 100 3.70 -3.91 -1.24
CA ILE A 100 5.01 -3.90 -1.93
C ILE A 100 5.17 -2.57 -2.69
N LEU A 101 6.21 -1.79 -2.33
CA LEU A 101 6.45 -0.45 -2.89
C LEU A 101 6.92 -0.54 -4.35
N GLY A 102 6.27 0.23 -5.21
CA GLY A 102 6.66 0.44 -6.60
C GLY A 102 6.66 1.91 -6.96
N VAL A 103 7.15 2.22 -8.15
CA VAL A 103 7.17 3.57 -8.69
C VAL A 103 6.74 3.60 -10.15
N PHE A 104 5.88 4.56 -10.50
CA PHE A 104 5.57 4.88 -11.88
C PHE A 104 6.75 5.60 -12.53
N THR A 105 7.24 5.05 -13.64
CA THR A 105 8.33 5.62 -14.44
C THR A 105 7.75 6.14 -15.77
N PRO A 106 8.53 6.91 -16.57
CA PRO A 106 8.11 7.24 -17.92
C PRO A 106 7.80 6.01 -18.78
N GLY A 107 8.49 4.89 -18.55
CA GLY A 107 8.28 3.63 -19.28
C GLY A 107 7.08 2.82 -18.79
N GLY A 108 6.69 2.93 -17.51
CA GLY A 108 5.60 2.15 -16.95
C GLY A 108 5.64 2.08 -15.42
N LEU A 109 5.87 0.88 -14.87
CA LEU A 109 5.87 0.58 -13.45
C LEU A 109 7.14 -0.20 -13.10
N SER A 110 7.85 0.24 -12.07
CA SER A 110 9.09 -0.40 -11.62
C SER A 110 9.06 -0.77 -10.15
N PHE A 111 9.70 -1.89 -9.85
CA PHE A 111 9.99 -2.40 -8.50
C PHE A 111 11.50 -2.51 -8.26
N LEU A 112 12.31 -1.96 -9.18
CA LEU A 112 13.75 -1.99 -9.08
C LEU A 112 14.24 -1.01 -8.00
N PRO A 113 15.26 -1.40 -7.22
CA PRO A 113 15.82 -0.53 -6.18
C PRO A 113 16.30 0.82 -6.70
N ASP A 114 16.92 0.86 -7.88
CA ASP A 114 17.47 2.10 -8.44
C ASP A 114 16.37 3.11 -8.79
N ASP A 115 15.25 2.65 -9.35
CA ASP A 115 14.12 3.52 -9.69
C ASP A 115 13.44 4.07 -8.44
N ILE A 116 13.20 3.20 -7.44
CA ILE A 116 12.56 3.59 -6.17
C ILE A 116 13.46 4.55 -5.38
N ASN A 117 14.75 4.24 -5.25
CA ASN A 117 15.71 5.11 -4.57
C ASN A 117 15.92 6.42 -5.34
N GLY A 118 15.90 6.38 -6.68
CA GLY A 118 15.93 7.56 -7.53
C GLY A 118 14.74 8.48 -7.28
N ALA A 119 13.53 7.94 -7.16
CA ALA A 119 12.34 8.71 -6.85
C ALA A 119 12.41 9.37 -5.45
N PHE A 120 12.87 8.67 -4.41
CA PHE A 120 13.11 9.29 -3.10
C PHE A 120 14.21 10.37 -3.16
N GLN A 121 15.26 10.15 -3.95
CA GLN A 121 16.33 11.13 -4.13
C GLN A 121 15.81 12.41 -4.82
N THR A 122 14.90 12.29 -5.79
CA THR A 122 14.23 13.44 -6.42
C THR A 122 13.41 14.24 -5.40
N LEU A 123 12.61 13.57 -4.56
CA LEU A 123 11.86 14.24 -3.49
C LEU A 123 12.79 14.93 -2.49
N LYS A 124 13.93 14.32 -2.15
CA LYS A 124 14.93 14.95 -1.27
C LYS A 124 15.50 16.23 -1.89
N ILE A 125 15.81 16.21 -3.19
CA ILE A 125 16.39 17.35 -3.90
C ILE A 125 15.37 18.49 -4.08
N SER A 126 14.08 18.17 -4.24
CA SER A 126 13.03 19.20 -4.37
C SER A 126 12.90 20.08 -3.12
N GLY A 127 13.38 19.60 -1.96
CA GLY A 127 13.29 20.32 -0.69
C GLY A 127 11.88 20.39 -0.11
N GLN A 128 10.92 19.66 -0.70
CA GLN A 128 9.56 19.57 -0.17
C GLN A 128 9.58 18.93 1.23
N SER A 129 8.84 19.53 2.15
CA SER A 129 8.74 19.08 3.54
C SER A 129 7.27 19.07 3.97
N GLY A 130 6.77 17.89 4.34
CA GLY A 130 5.36 17.66 4.61
C GLY A 130 4.96 16.20 4.45
N GLY A 131 3.67 15.98 4.22
CA GLY A 131 3.13 14.67 3.88
C GLY A 131 3.28 14.38 2.39
N PHE A 132 3.60 13.13 2.05
CA PHE A 132 3.70 12.63 0.69
C PHE A 132 2.64 11.58 0.45
N ARG A 133 1.70 11.87 -0.46
CA ARG A 133 0.58 11.00 -0.80
C ARG A 133 0.92 10.10 -1.98
N ILE A 134 0.76 8.80 -1.74
CA ILE A 134 0.70 7.76 -2.77
C ILE A 134 -0.72 7.82 -3.35
N GLN A 135 -0.81 8.29 -4.59
CA GLN A 135 -2.08 8.71 -5.19
C GLN A 135 -3.01 7.53 -5.52
N SER A 136 -2.44 6.37 -5.79
CA SER A 136 -3.19 5.14 -6.08
C SER A 136 -2.42 3.93 -5.59
N SER A 137 -3.17 2.94 -5.11
CA SER A 137 -2.65 1.60 -4.82
C SER A 137 -3.26 0.60 -5.81
N LEU A 138 -2.50 -0.45 -6.13
CA LEU A 138 -2.88 -1.47 -7.09
C LEU A 138 -3.28 -2.72 -6.31
N PHE A 139 -4.57 -3.02 -6.25
CA PHE A 139 -5.10 -4.16 -5.50
C PHE A 139 -5.07 -5.41 -6.37
N ASN A 140 -4.58 -6.53 -5.84
CA ASN A 140 -4.57 -7.80 -6.56
C ASN A 140 -5.99 -8.27 -6.90
N VAL A 141 -6.19 -8.87 -8.08
CA VAL A 141 -7.51 -9.34 -8.52
C VAL A 141 -7.76 -10.77 -7.99
N PRO A 142 -8.87 -11.04 -7.28
CA PRO A 142 -9.14 -12.35 -6.69
C PRO A 142 -9.13 -13.47 -7.72
N GLY A 143 -8.28 -14.47 -7.52
CA GLY A 143 -8.15 -15.62 -8.42
C GLY A 143 -7.39 -15.35 -9.72
N ALA A 144 -6.87 -14.13 -9.93
CA ALA A 144 -6.11 -13.76 -11.13
C ALA A 144 -4.70 -13.30 -10.75
N SER A 145 -3.81 -14.28 -10.51
CA SER A 145 -2.41 -14.01 -10.13
C SER A 145 -1.71 -13.07 -11.11
N GLY A 146 -0.99 -12.09 -10.58
CA GLY A 146 -0.27 -11.07 -11.36
C GLY A 146 -1.15 -9.93 -11.90
N TRP A 147 -2.48 -10.05 -11.80
CA TRP A 147 -3.39 -8.97 -12.17
C TRP A 147 -3.71 -8.08 -10.98
N TYR A 148 -3.70 -6.78 -11.23
CA TYR A 148 -4.03 -5.76 -10.27
C TYR A 148 -5.02 -4.76 -10.85
N SER A 149 -5.72 -4.03 -10.00
CA SER A 149 -6.61 -2.94 -10.41
C SER A 149 -6.31 -1.68 -9.57
N PRO A 150 -6.25 -0.48 -10.20
CA PRO A 150 -6.00 0.75 -9.48
C PRO A 150 -7.22 1.14 -8.62
N VAL A 151 -6.98 1.42 -7.34
CA VAL A 151 -8.00 1.91 -6.41
C VAL A 151 -7.66 3.34 -6.02
N ASP A 152 -8.33 4.30 -6.66
CA ASP A 152 -8.08 5.73 -6.45
C ASP A 152 -8.57 6.25 -5.09
N SER A 153 -9.55 5.59 -4.48
CA SER A 153 -10.07 5.97 -3.16
C SER A 153 -9.18 5.50 -2.01
N PHE A 154 -8.21 4.64 -2.28
CA PHE A 154 -7.31 4.08 -1.28
C PHE A 154 -5.93 4.74 -1.40
N HIS A 155 -5.79 5.85 -0.68
CA HIS A 155 -4.52 6.57 -0.58
C HIS A 155 -3.70 6.03 0.59
N LYS A 156 -2.39 6.06 0.43
CA LYS A 156 -1.42 5.87 1.52
C LYS A 156 -0.47 7.05 1.53
N GLY A 157 0.37 7.15 2.54
CA GLY A 157 1.39 8.17 2.53
C GLY A 157 2.51 7.96 3.50
N PHE A 158 3.50 8.83 3.34
CA PHE A 158 4.71 8.89 4.14
C PHE A 158 5.08 10.35 4.41
N VAL A 159 6.11 10.57 5.21
CA VAL A 159 6.44 11.90 5.74
C VAL A 159 7.92 12.20 5.55
N SER A 160 8.27 13.47 5.32
CA SER A 160 9.68 13.90 5.46
C SER A 160 10.08 13.94 6.94
N ALA A 161 11.38 13.86 7.20
CA ALA A 161 11.94 14.07 8.54
C ALA A 161 11.66 15.49 9.08
N GLN A 162 11.69 15.60 10.39
CA GLN A 162 11.60 16.84 11.19
C GLN A 162 10.28 17.60 11.06
N ILE A 163 9.20 16.90 10.73
CA ILE A 163 7.87 17.52 10.57
C ILE A 163 6.93 17.26 11.74
N LYS A 164 7.37 16.55 12.81
CA LYS A 164 6.49 16.11 13.90
C LYS A 164 5.23 15.43 13.34
N ALA A 165 5.49 14.37 12.59
CA ALA A 165 4.49 13.63 11.83
C ALA A 165 3.38 13.07 12.74
N MET A 166 2.17 12.99 12.20
CA MET A 166 1.03 12.29 12.79
C MET A 166 0.55 11.24 11.80
N CYS A 167 0.36 10.02 12.29
CA CYS A 167 -0.05 8.87 11.49
C CYS A 167 -1.43 8.38 11.96
N ASP A 168 -2.37 8.25 11.02
CA ASP A 168 -3.64 7.58 11.27
C ASP A 168 -3.45 6.05 11.24
N ASN A 169 -4.41 5.30 11.77
CA ASN A 169 -4.31 3.84 11.83
C ASN A 169 -4.27 3.17 10.45
N GLY A 170 -4.75 3.81 9.39
CA GLY A 170 -4.67 3.25 8.04
C GLY A 170 -3.45 3.72 7.26
N HIS A 171 -2.68 4.68 7.81
CA HIS A 171 -1.61 5.38 7.12
C HIS A 171 -2.08 6.11 5.84
N HIS A 172 -3.37 6.50 5.80
CA HIS A 172 -4.01 7.13 4.65
C HIS A 172 -3.69 8.62 4.52
N GLU A 173 -3.52 9.29 5.66
CA GLU A 173 -3.35 10.73 5.71
C GLU A 173 -2.02 11.10 6.37
N PRO A 174 -0.93 11.23 5.59
CA PRO A 174 0.32 11.73 6.13
C PRO A 174 0.12 13.19 6.57
N LYS A 175 0.15 13.43 7.88
CA LYS A 175 -0.03 14.76 8.46
C LYS A 175 1.23 15.21 9.17
N SER A 176 1.46 16.51 9.17
CA SER A 176 2.45 17.16 10.01
C SER A 176 1.75 18.16 10.91
N SER A 177 2.20 18.23 12.16
CA SER A 177 1.73 19.26 13.08
C SER A 177 2.38 20.63 12.82
N LEU A 178 3.37 20.69 11.91
CA LEU A 178 4.10 21.90 11.54
C LEU A 178 3.69 22.45 10.16
N ASN A 179 3.24 21.60 9.25
CA ASN A 179 2.82 21.94 7.89
C ASN A 179 1.68 21.01 7.43
N ASN A 180 0.63 21.58 6.81
CA ASN A 180 -0.49 20.82 6.26
C ASN A 180 -0.33 20.49 4.77
N ASP A 181 0.79 20.87 4.15
CA ASP A 181 1.04 20.55 2.75
C ASP A 181 1.13 19.03 2.52
N ILE A 182 0.44 18.58 1.47
CA ILE A 182 0.45 17.21 0.99
C ILE A 182 0.89 17.21 -0.46
N PHE A 183 2.00 16.52 -0.74
CA PHE A 183 2.59 16.41 -2.07
C PHE A 183 2.22 15.06 -2.70
N GLY A 184 1.75 15.08 -3.96
CA GLY A 184 1.53 13.84 -4.70
C GLY A 184 2.85 13.18 -5.11
N THR A 185 2.87 11.85 -5.17
CA THR A 185 4.06 11.09 -5.56
C THR A 185 3.75 10.11 -6.69
N CYS A 186 4.80 9.74 -7.42
CA CYS A 186 4.78 8.67 -8.41
C CYS A 186 4.89 7.26 -7.79
N PHE A 187 4.98 7.15 -6.46
CA PHE A 187 4.96 5.86 -5.79
C PHE A 187 3.58 5.20 -5.87
N THR A 188 3.57 3.88 -5.72
CA THR A 188 2.37 3.05 -5.59
C THR A 188 2.67 1.81 -4.75
N TYR A 189 1.63 1.08 -4.36
CA TYR A 189 1.76 -0.25 -3.77
C TYR A 189 1.13 -1.30 -4.67
N LEU A 190 1.79 -2.44 -4.84
CA LEU A 190 1.06 -3.68 -5.06
C LEU A 190 0.51 -4.12 -3.71
N HIS A 191 -0.81 -4.08 -3.58
CA HIS A 191 -1.53 -4.39 -2.37
C HIS A 191 -2.17 -5.78 -2.50
N GLU A 192 -1.60 -6.74 -1.77
CA GLU A 192 -2.01 -8.14 -1.82
C GLU A 192 -3.05 -8.42 -0.76
N HIS A 193 -4.13 -7.69 -0.91
CA HIS A 193 -5.22 -7.60 0.02
C HIS A 193 -6.21 -8.75 -0.13
N ASN A 194 -6.49 -9.14 -1.37
CA ASN A 194 -7.46 -10.16 -1.72
C ASN A 194 -6.81 -11.56 -1.66
N VAL A 195 -7.46 -12.47 -0.94
CA VAL A 195 -7.05 -13.88 -0.81
C VAL A 195 -8.14 -14.78 -1.38
N ASP A 196 -8.05 -16.10 -1.23
CA ASP A 196 -9.18 -16.98 -1.55
C ASP A 196 -10.42 -16.62 -0.70
N TYR A 197 -11.60 -16.88 -1.25
CA TYR A 197 -12.86 -16.40 -0.67
C TYR A 197 -13.10 -16.90 0.76
N ASP A 198 -12.76 -18.16 1.04
CA ASP A 198 -12.94 -18.75 2.37
C ASP A 198 -12.00 -18.11 3.40
N THR A 199 -10.73 -17.94 3.06
CA THR A 199 -9.75 -17.24 3.92
C THR A 199 -10.15 -15.79 4.12
N TRP A 200 -10.64 -15.12 3.08
CA TRP A 200 -11.11 -13.75 3.14
C TRP A 200 -12.29 -13.60 4.10
N ARG A 201 -13.33 -14.45 3.97
CA ARG A 201 -14.46 -14.49 4.92
C ARG A 201 -14.00 -14.77 6.33
N PHE A 202 -13.11 -15.76 6.52
CA PHE A 202 -12.57 -16.10 7.84
C PHE A 202 -11.90 -14.89 8.51
N ARG A 203 -11.06 -14.16 7.77
CA ARG A 203 -10.40 -12.93 8.26
C ARG A 203 -11.41 -11.85 8.64
N LEU A 204 -12.44 -11.63 7.82
CA LEU A 204 -13.49 -10.65 8.10
C LEU A 204 -14.30 -11.00 9.36
N LYS A 205 -14.72 -12.26 9.53
CA LYS A 205 -15.39 -12.73 10.75
C LYS A 205 -14.54 -12.52 11.99
N ARG A 206 -13.23 -12.80 11.89
CA ARG A 206 -12.29 -12.57 13.01
C ARG A 206 -12.23 -11.09 13.40
N LYS A 207 -12.30 -10.17 12.42
CA LYS A 207 -12.34 -8.71 12.68
C LYS A 207 -13.63 -8.25 13.37
N LEU A 208 -14.75 -8.91 13.10
CA LEU A 208 -16.06 -8.59 13.70
C LEU A 208 -16.36 -9.34 14.99
N ARG A 209 -15.44 -10.21 15.44
CA ARG A 209 -15.65 -11.05 16.62
C ARG A 209 -15.94 -10.16 17.84
N GLY A 210 -17.11 -10.37 18.45
CA GLY A 210 -17.56 -9.60 19.62
C GLY A 210 -18.35 -8.34 19.29
N LEU A 211 -18.47 -7.97 18.00
CA LEU A 211 -19.29 -6.85 17.53
C LEU A 211 -20.63 -7.32 16.96
N VAL A 212 -20.60 -8.32 16.07
CA VAL A 212 -21.78 -8.88 15.39
C VAL A 212 -21.49 -10.32 14.96
N ASP A 213 -22.52 -11.17 14.86
CA ASP A 213 -22.36 -12.49 14.25
C ASP A 213 -22.09 -12.37 12.74
N GLY A 214 -20.86 -12.70 12.33
CA GLY A 214 -20.43 -12.67 10.93
C GLY A 214 -21.01 -13.78 10.06
N ASP A 215 -21.78 -14.71 10.64
CA ASP A 215 -22.49 -15.78 9.95
C ASP A 215 -23.99 -15.51 9.75
N ASP A 216 -24.55 -14.45 10.36
CA ASP A 216 -25.96 -14.09 10.21
C ASP A 216 -26.13 -12.84 9.29
N PRO A 217 -26.54 -13.01 8.02
CA PRO A 217 -26.76 -11.89 7.11
C PRO A 217 -27.86 -10.92 7.53
N VAL A 218 -28.85 -11.38 8.30
CA VAL A 218 -29.93 -10.52 8.82
C VAL A 218 -29.38 -9.65 9.94
N GLU A 219 -28.58 -10.23 10.83
CA GLU A 219 -27.92 -9.48 11.91
C GLU A 219 -26.91 -8.47 11.35
N LEU A 220 -26.09 -8.86 10.38
CA LEU A 220 -25.14 -7.97 9.70
C LEU A 220 -25.85 -6.76 9.08
N ARG A 221 -26.96 -6.95 8.36
CA ARG A 221 -27.74 -5.84 7.77
C ARG A 221 -28.32 -4.92 8.84
N ARG A 222 -28.79 -5.47 9.95
CA ARG A 222 -29.30 -4.67 11.08
C ARG A 222 -28.17 -3.90 11.76
N TYR A 223 -27.01 -4.52 11.93
CA TYR A 223 -25.82 -3.88 12.48
C TYR A 223 -25.42 -2.66 11.66
N LEU A 224 -25.42 -2.80 10.32
CA LEU A 224 -25.11 -1.72 9.37
C LEU A 224 -26.12 -0.57 9.33
N GLN A 225 -27.32 -0.73 9.90
CA GLN A 225 -28.29 0.37 10.04
C GLN A 225 -27.97 1.30 11.22
N THR A 226 -27.05 0.93 12.10
CA THR A 226 -26.63 1.77 13.22
C THR A 226 -25.62 2.80 12.71
N GLU A 227 -25.77 4.05 13.15
CA GLU A 227 -24.91 5.15 12.71
C GLU A 227 -23.47 4.93 13.20
N SER A 228 -22.49 5.07 12.29
CA SER A 228 -21.06 4.99 12.58
C SER A 228 -20.59 3.71 13.30
N VAL A 229 -21.09 2.54 12.90
CA VAL A 229 -20.65 1.26 13.50
C VAL A 229 -19.21 0.90 13.19
N GLU A 230 -18.54 0.37 14.21
CA GLU A 230 -17.19 -0.19 14.09
C GLU A 230 -17.20 -1.40 13.15
N GLY A 231 -16.23 -1.46 12.24
CA GLY A 231 -16.11 -2.59 11.31
C GLY A 231 -17.17 -2.65 10.21
N ALA A 232 -17.91 -1.56 9.95
CA ALA A 232 -18.93 -1.48 8.89
C ALA A 232 -18.48 -2.11 7.57
N HIS A 233 -17.29 -1.73 7.06
CA HIS A 233 -16.75 -2.27 5.82
C HIS A 233 -16.53 -3.79 5.84
N ALA A 234 -16.14 -4.35 6.98
CA ALA A 234 -15.99 -5.79 7.12
C ALA A 234 -17.35 -6.50 7.15
N ALA A 235 -18.35 -5.90 7.80
CA ALA A 235 -19.71 -6.41 7.83
C ALA A 235 -20.40 -6.34 6.45
N GLU A 236 -20.26 -5.23 5.73
CA GLU A 236 -20.72 -5.09 4.33
C GLU A 236 -20.08 -6.16 3.43
N SER A 237 -18.77 -6.36 3.59
CA SER A 237 -18.02 -7.33 2.80
C SER A 237 -18.52 -8.77 3.02
N LEU A 238 -18.90 -9.16 4.24
CA LEU A 238 -19.43 -10.51 4.52
C LEU A 238 -20.78 -10.81 3.86
N LEU A 239 -21.49 -9.79 3.37
CA LEU A 239 -22.73 -9.94 2.62
C LEU A 239 -22.50 -10.29 1.14
N LEU A 240 -21.27 -10.15 0.63
CA LEU A 240 -20.94 -10.55 -0.73
C LEU A 240 -20.94 -12.08 -0.84
N SER A 241 -21.53 -12.59 -1.92
CA SER A 241 -21.36 -13.96 -2.38
C SER A 241 -19.97 -14.17 -2.97
N GLU A 242 -19.56 -15.44 -3.11
CA GLU A 242 -18.30 -15.82 -3.75
C GLU A 242 -18.21 -15.27 -5.18
N LYS A 243 -19.32 -15.36 -5.93
CA LYS A 243 -19.41 -14.82 -7.28
C LYS A 243 -19.18 -13.31 -7.30
N GLU A 244 -19.83 -12.56 -6.41
CA GLU A 244 -19.66 -11.09 -6.32
C GLU A 244 -18.25 -10.71 -5.88
N TYR A 245 -17.63 -11.49 -5.01
CA TYR A 245 -16.23 -11.30 -4.60
C TYR A 245 -15.28 -11.42 -5.80
N HIS A 246 -15.43 -12.46 -6.62
CA HIS A 246 -14.59 -12.66 -7.80
C HIS A 246 -14.86 -11.67 -8.93
N SER A 247 -16.10 -11.21 -9.10
CA SER A 247 -16.46 -10.26 -10.16
C SER A 247 -16.20 -8.80 -9.80
N ARG A 248 -15.68 -8.50 -8.61
CA ARG A 248 -15.59 -7.13 -8.08
C ARG A 248 -14.75 -6.16 -8.92
N TYR A 249 -13.87 -6.69 -9.77
CA TYR A 249 -13.02 -5.91 -10.68
C TYR A 249 -13.38 -6.10 -12.15
N ASP A 250 -14.49 -6.78 -12.51
CA ASP A 250 -14.87 -7.07 -13.91
C ASP A 250 -15.10 -5.79 -14.71
N ASP A 251 -15.67 -4.77 -14.08
CA ASP A 251 -15.92 -3.47 -14.70
C ASP A 251 -14.74 -2.48 -14.55
N SER A 252 -13.60 -2.94 -14.03
CA SER A 252 -12.44 -2.09 -13.74
C SER A 252 -11.34 -2.25 -14.78
N LEU A 253 -10.52 -1.21 -14.93
CA LEU A 253 -9.22 -1.34 -15.58
C LEU A 253 -8.34 -2.26 -14.74
N ARG A 254 -7.61 -3.15 -15.40
CA ARG A 254 -6.66 -4.05 -14.78
C ARG A 254 -5.33 -3.96 -15.48
N LEU A 255 -4.28 -4.26 -14.73
CA LEU A 255 -2.92 -4.33 -15.23
C LEU A 255 -2.27 -5.62 -14.77
N TYR A 256 -1.63 -6.31 -15.71
CA TYR A 256 -0.79 -7.45 -15.42
C TYR A 256 0.62 -6.95 -15.12
N VAL A 257 1.08 -7.22 -13.91
CA VAL A 257 2.42 -6.88 -13.44
C VAL A 257 3.23 -8.17 -13.41
N GLY A 258 4.20 -8.25 -14.32
CA GLY A 258 5.14 -9.37 -14.38
C GLY A 258 6.17 -9.33 -13.24
N ASP A 259 7.09 -10.29 -13.25
CA ASP A 259 8.09 -10.41 -12.20
C ASP A 259 9.04 -9.19 -12.16
N ARG A 260 8.90 -8.37 -11.11
CA ARG A 260 9.83 -7.34 -10.56
C ARG A 260 10.50 -6.33 -11.52
N THR A 261 10.25 -6.42 -12.83
CA THR A 261 10.82 -5.56 -13.86
C THR A 261 9.84 -5.45 -15.02
N THR A 262 8.96 -4.46 -15.04
CA THR A 262 8.17 -4.28 -16.27
C THR A 262 7.83 -2.82 -16.57
N GLU A 263 8.69 -2.17 -17.37
CA GLU A 263 8.21 -1.16 -18.32
C GLU A 263 7.15 -1.77 -19.28
N LYS A 264 7.12 -3.11 -19.41
CA LYS A 264 6.16 -3.86 -20.22
C LYS A 264 4.98 -4.38 -19.40
N ILE A 265 3.98 -3.53 -19.25
CA ILE A 265 2.72 -3.88 -18.58
C ILE A 265 1.68 -4.24 -19.63
N VAL A 266 0.78 -5.17 -19.31
CA VAL A 266 -0.42 -5.42 -20.11
C VAL A 266 -1.61 -4.78 -19.39
N LEU A 267 -2.41 -4.00 -20.12
CA LEU A 267 -3.64 -3.40 -19.64
C LEU A 267 -4.86 -4.11 -20.25
N GLU A 268 -5.91 -4.29 -19.48
CA GLU A 268 -7.22 -4.77 -19.96
C GLU A 268 -8.38 -4.11 -19.21
N GLY A 269 -9.57 -4.13 -19.78
CA GLY A 269 -10.80 -3.67 -19.14
C GLY A 269 -12.04 -3.87 -20.03
N PRO A 270 -13.24 -3.46 -19.60
CA PRO A 270 -14.52 -3.73 -20.29
C PRO A 270 -14.59 -3.37 -21.78
N SER A 271 -13.75 -2.44 -22.25
CA SER A 271 -13.64 -2.07 -23.67
C SER A 271 -12.19 -1.95 -24.15
N LEU A 272 -11.27 -2.54 -23.41
CA LEU A 272 -9.84 -2.53 -23.71
C LEU A 272 -9.36 -3.98 -23.77
N PRO A 273 -9.11 -4.55 -24.97
CA PRO A 273 -8.50 -5.86 -25.07
C PRO A 273 -7.08 -5.82 -24.47
N PRO A 274 -6.52 -6.97 -24.05
CA PRO A 274 -5.16 -7.04 -23.53
C PRO A 274 -4.16 -6.32 -24.44
N THR A 275 -3.61 -5.21 -23.95
CA THR A 275 -2.77 -4.31 -24.73
C THR A 275 -1.50 -4.00 -23.96
N PHE A 276 -0.35 -4.17 -24.60
CA PHE A 276 0.92 -3.71 -24.02
C PHE A 276 0.95 -2.20 -23.91
N TRP A 277 1.24 -1.72 -22.70
CA TRP A 277 1.52 -0.33 -22.42
C TRP A 277 2.74 0.15 -23.21
N ASP A 278 2.64 1.33 -23.79
CA ASP A 278 3.71 2.03 -24.48
C ASP A 278 3.66 3.50 -24.03
N GLY A 279 4.50 3.83 -23.05
CA GLY A 279 4.52 5.17 -22.47
C GLY A 279 4.93 6.25 -23.45
N ASP A 280 5.80 5.93 -24.42
CA ASP A 280 6.29 6.87 -25.42
C ASP A 280 5.20 7.17 -26.46
N ALA A 281 4.54 6.13 -26.98
CA ALA A 281 3.41 6.31 -27.89
C ALA A 281 2.27 7.10 -27.24
N TYR A 282 1.96 6.80 -25.98
CA TYR A 282 0.93 7.53 -25.23
C TYR A 282 1.28 9.02 -25.07
N ARG A 283 2.52 9.35 -24.67
CA ARG A 283 2.96 10.75 -24.52
C ARG A 283 3.05 11.50 -25.85
N ALA A 284 3.47 10.83 -26.93
CA ALA A 284 3.51 11.43 -28.26
C ALA A 284 2.10 11.82 -28.75
N ARG A 285 1.09 11.03 -28.38
CA ARG A 285 -0.31 11.30 -28.73
C ARG A 285 -1.00 12.31 -27.80
N HIS A 286 -0.65 12.29 -26.52
CA HIS A 286 -1.25 13.12 -25.47
C HIS A 286 -0.22 14.10 -24.92
N THR A 287 0.06 15.16 -25.68
CA THR A 287 1.11 16.14 -25.37
C THR A 287 0.85 16.94 -24.09
N ASP A 288 -0.42 17.05 -23.68
CA ASP A 288 -0.81 17.60 -22.39
C ASP A 288 -0.24 16.77 -21.23
N VAL A 289 -0.31 15.44 -21.32
CA VAL A 289 0.27 14.55 -20.30
C VAL A 289 1.79 14.69 -20.26
N ALA A 290 2.43 14.78 -21.43
CA ALA A 290 3.88 14.91 -21.52
C ALA A 290 4.42 16.23 -20.92
N THR A 291 3.61 17.29 -20.91
CA THR A 291 4.03 18.64 -20.49
C THR A 291 3.53 19.04 -19.10
N SER A 292 2.44 18.44 -18.62
CA SER A 292 1.76 18.89 -17.40
C SER A 292 1.56 17.83 -16.33
N TYR A 293 1.81 16.54 -16.62
CA TYR A 293 1.60 15.46 -15.65
C TYR A 293 2.92 14.87 -15.14
N GLU A 294 3.36 15.33 -13.97
CA GLU A 294 4.69 15.02 -13.42
C GLU A 294 4.82 13.60 -12.85
N LEU A 295 3.71 12.92 -12.53
CA LEU A 295 3.73 11.65 -11.80
C LEU A 295 3.83 10.40 -12.72
N GLY A 296 3.91 10.60 -14.04
CA GLY A 296 4.10 9.54 -15.03
C GLY A 296 2.85 9.25 -15.88
N SER A 297 3.07 8.93 -17.16
CA SER A 297 2.01 8.72 -18.14
C SER A 297 1.13 7.51 -17.85
N LEU A 298 1.71 6.44 -17.29
CA LEU A 298 0.92 5.28 -16.88
C LEU A 298 -0.03 5.65 -15.75
N GLN A 299 0.47 6.31 -14.69
CA GLN A 299 -0.40 6.73 -13.59
C GLN A 299 -1.51 7.66 -14.09
N HIS A 300 -1.21 8.60 -14.99
CA HIS A 300 -2.22 9.42 -15.64
C HIS A 300 -3.29 8.56 -16.31
N TYR A 301 -2.90 7.58 -17.12
CA TYR A 301 -3.84 6.71 -17.82
C TYR A 301 -4.73 5.92 -16.86
N LEU A 302 -4.13 5.32 -15.82
CA LEU A 302 -4.85 4.53 -14.83
C LEU A 302 -5.90 5.36 -14.07
N ARG A 303 -5.57 6.61 -13.72
CA ARG A 303 -6.45 7.48 -12.90
C ARG A 303 -7.50 8.22 -13.73
N HIS A 304 -7.10 8.69 -14.91
CA HIS A 304 -7.86 9.64 -15.72
C HIS A 304 -8.08 9.10 -17.13
N GLY A 305 -7.00 8.74 -17.83
CA GLY A 305 -7.04 8.46 -19.26
C GLY A 305 -8.02 7.36 -19.68
N PHE A 306 -8.16 6.28 -18.91
CA PHE A 306 -9.12 5.22 -19.22
C PHE A 306 -10.58 5.70 -19.09
N LYS A 307 -10.91 6.43 -18.00
CA LYS A 307 -12.26 6.99 -17.78
C LYS A 307 -12.60 8.07 -18.78
N GLU A 308 -11.60 8.80 -19.27
CA GLU A 308 -11.72 9.79 -20.34
C GLU A 308 -11.82 9.18 -21.74
N GLY A 309 -11.70 7.85 -21.87
CA GLY A 309 -11.71 7.16 -23.18
C GLY A 309 -10.49 7.47 -24.04
N ARG A 310 -9.35 7.84 -23.42
CA ARG A 310 -8.13 8.15 -24.18
C ARG A 310 -7.58 6.88 -24.84
N PRO A 311 -7.28 6.91 -26.15
CA PRO A 311 -6.66 5.78 -26.83
C PRO A 311 -5.21 5.59 -26.35
N LEU A 312 -4.78 4.33 -26.23
CA LEU A 312 -3.40 3.96 -25.90
C LEU A 312 -2.42 4.18 -27.06
N ARG A 313 -2.90 4.06 -28.30
CA ARG A 313 -2.13 4.16 -29.54
C ARG A 313 -2.86 5.01 -30.55
#